data_AF-A0A0F2LEL7-F1
#
_entry.id   AF-A0A0F2LEL7-F1
#
_cell.length_a   1.000
_cell.length_b   1.000
_cell.length_c   1.000
_cell.angle_alpha   90.00
_cell.angle_beta   90.00
_cell.angle_gamma   90.00
#
_symmetry.space_group_name_H-M   'P 1'
#
loop_
_entity.id
_entity.type
_entity.pdbx_description
1 polymer ?
#
loop_
_entity_poly.entity_id
_entity_poly.type
_entity_poly.pdbx_seq_one_letter_code
_entity_poly.pdbx_strand_id
1 'polypeptide(L)'
;MARTLYIVENPGYTPDKREALLRELRRRIPALTVRVGAGHIEVVVASSDSPSVREALKAVGEVLEVIDITSEESVGRGDIRAFAEKFNSERFWEAHAEIEALWRRGRDPVLQALILAAAAFIKLQEGAPDKFVLLAQEALRLLERAPDRIDCVDLREFKASLERSIASRRPFKVICS
;
A
#
# COMPACT_ATOMS: atom_id res chain seq x y z
N MET A 1 -3.25 -21.54 -1.90
CA MET A 1 -2.73 -21.42 -0.52
C MET A 1 -3.37 -20.18 0.08
N ALA A 2 -3.98 -20.29 1.26
CA ALA A 2 -4.63 -19.15 1.90
C ALA A 2 -3.62 -18.04 2.23
N ARG A 3 -4.06 -16.78 2.15
CA ARG A 3 -3.28 -15.61 2.54
C ARG A 3 -4.18 -14.63 3.28
N THR A 4 -3.75 -14.18 4.44
CA THR A 4 -4.46 -13.17 5.23
C THR A 4 -3.57 -11.97 5.47
N LEU A 5 -4.13 -10.78 5.26
CA LEU A 5 -3.53 -9.49 5.59
C LEU A 5 -4.12 -9.02 6.92
N TYR A 6 -3.24 -8.76 7.89
CA TYR A 6 -3.58 -8.16 9.17
C TYR A 6 -3.16 -6.70 9.16
N ILE A 7 -4.07 -5.81 9.53
CA ILE A 7 -3.78 -4.42 9.86
C ILE A 7 -3.60 -4.37 11.38
N VAL A 8 -2.41 -4.04 11.83
CA VAL A 8 -2.02 -3.97 13.25
C VAL A 8 -1.70 -2.52 13.59
N GLU A 9 -2.05 -2.05 14.78
CA GLU A 9 -1.64 -0.72 15.27
C GLU A 9 -0.11 -0.59 15.24
N ASN A 10 0.41 0.59 14.86
CA ASN A 10 1.84 0.87 14.93
C ASN A 10 2.20 1.64 16.22
N PRO A 11 2.84 1.01 17.23
CA PRO A 11 3.30 1.71 18.45
C PRO A 11 4.56 2.59 18.25
N GLY A 12 5.03 2.79 17.02
CA GLY A 12 6.20 3.62 16.71
C GLY A 12 7.33 2.93 15.94
N TYR A 13 7.08 1.76 15.33
CA TYR A 13 7.99 1.18 14.36
C TYR A 13 8.15 2.08 13.14
N THR A 14 9.38 2.16 12.65
CA THR A 14 9.76 2.86 11.42
C THR A 14 10.23 1.85 10.36
N PRO A 15 10.21 2.18 9.05
CA PRO A 15 10.57 1.22 8.01
C PRO A 15 11.97 0.60 8.10
N ASP A 16 12.94 1.25 8.75
CA ASP A 16 14.27 0.68 9.02
C ASP A 16 14.23 -0.50 10.02
N LYS A 17 13.20 -0.58 10.87
CA LYS A 17 12.98 -1.71 11.80
C LYS A 17 12.28 -2.90 11.15
N ARG A 18 11.71 -2.74 9.94
CA ARG A 18 10.90 -3.75 9.25
C ARG A 18 11.58 -5.11 9.18
N GLU A 19 12.87 -5.17 8.81
CA GLU A 19 13.53 -6.46 8.67
C GLU A 19 13.65 -7.22 10.00
N ALA A 20 13.92 -6.51 11.09
CA ALA A 20 14.00 -7.10 12.42
C ALA A 20 12.62 -7.63 12.85
N LEU A 21 11.58 -6.82 12.64
CA LEU A 21 10.19 -7.19 12.92
C LEU A 21 9.73 -8.41 12.10
N LEU A 22 10.01 -8.44 10.79
CA LEU A 22 9.69 -9.58 9.92
C LEU A 22 10.47 -10.85 10.33
N ARG A 23 11.74 -10.72 10.75
CA ARG A 23 12.52 -11.85 11.29
C ARG A 23 11.95 -12.37 12.61
N GLU A 24 11.45 -11.51 13.49
CA GLU A 24 10.82 -11.92 14.73
C GLU A 24 9.48 -12.63 14.49
N LEU A 25 8.59 -12.03 13.68
CA LEU A 25 7.29 -12.61 13.34
C LEU A 25 7.43 -14.00 12.70
N ARG A 26 8.41 -14.19 11.81
CA ARG A 26 8.70 -15.51 11.18
C ARG A 26 9.13 -16.61 12.16
N ARG A 27 9.45 -16.29 13.42
CA ARG A 27 9.69 -17.31 14.48
C ARG A 27 8.40 -17.83 15.12
N ARG A 28 7.28 -17.12 14.94
CA ARG A 28 5.98 -17.42 15.58
C ARG A 28 4.90 -17.79 14.57
N ILE A 29 4.91 -17.17 13.39
CA ILE A 29 3.87 -17.29 12.36
C ILE A 29 4.49 -17.34 10.95
N PRO A 30 3.81 -17.89 9.93
CA PRO A 30 4.31 -17.94 8.55
C PRO A 30 4.15 -16.58 7.83
N ALA A 31 4.80 -15.53 8.37
CA ALA A 31 4.76 -14.18 7.84
C ALA A 31 5.56 -14.05 6.51
N LEU A 32 4.86 -13.68 5.45
CA LEU A 32 5.41 -13.48 4.10
C LEU A 32 6.10 -12.13 3.97
N THR A 33 5.42 -11.05 4.34
CA THR A 33 5.98 -9.68 4.34
C THR A 33 5.35 -8.84 5.45
N VAL A 34 6.03 -7.75 5.78
CA VAL A 34 5.57 -6.67 6.65
C VAL A 34 5.69 -5.36 5.87
N ARG A 35 4.75 -4.44 6.02
CA ARG A 35 4.85 -3.04 5.55
C ARG A 35 4.57 -2.12 6.73
N VAL A 36 5.44 -1.15 7.00
CA VAL A 36 5.35 -0.25 8.15
C VAL A 36 4.88 1.13 7.69
N GLY A 37 3.60 1.45 7.92
CA GLY A 37 3.03 2.79 7.75
C GLY A 37 3.11 3.61 9.03
N ALA A 38 2.69 4.88 8.99
CA ALA A 38 2.78 5.77 10.14
C ALA A 38 1.84 5.39 11.29
N GLY A 39 0.60 4.99 10.99
CA GLY A 39 -0.41 4.59 11.99
C GLY A 39 -0.60 3.08 12.16
N HIS A 40 -0.20 2.28 11.16
CA HIS A 40 -0.41 0.83 11.15
C HIS A 40 0.75 0.05 10.54
N ILE A 41 0.80 -1.24 10.86
CA ILE A 41 1.69 -2.23 10.30
C ILE A 41 0.84 -3.26 9.58
N GLU A 42 1.13 -3.48 8.30
CA GLU A 42 0.49 -4.53 7.50
C GLU A 42 1.33 -5.80 7.57
N VAL A 43 0.75 -6.90 8.05
CA VAL A 43 1.41 -8.22 8.10
C VAL A 43 0.66 -9.19 7.20
N VAL A 44 1.34 -9.73 6.18
CA VAL A 44 0.79 -10.78 5.31
C VAL A 44 1.26 -12.15 5.80
N VAL A 45 0.32 -13.06 6.04
CA VAL A 45 0.57 -14.40 6.61
C VAL A 45 0.09 -15.47 5.63
N ALA A 46 0.87 -16.55 5.45
CA ALA A 46 0.57 -17.67 4.55
C ALA A 46 -0.41 -18.70 5.17
N SER A 47 -1.48 -18.21 5.78
CA SER A 47 -2.57 -19.02 6.34
C SER A 47 -3.87 -18.23 6.24
N SER A 48 -5.00 -18.91 6.51
CA SER A 48 -6.23 -18.24 6.91
C SER A 48 -6.06 -17.57 8.29
N ASP A 49 -7.05 -16.77 8.70
CA ASP A 49 -7.11 -16.22 10.05
C ASP A 49 -7.17 -17.32 11.12
N SER A 50 -6.50 -17.08 12.25
CA SER A 50 -6.52 -18.00 13.39
C SER A 50 -6.17 -17.30 14.71
N PRO A 51 -6.68 -17.79 15.86
CA PRO A 51 -6.37 -17.21 17.17
C PRO A 51 -4.87 -17.16 17.49
N SER A 52 -4.09 -18.16 17.07
CA SER A 52 -2.64 -18.19 17.31
C SER A 52 -1.88 -17.13 16.54
N VAL A 53 -2.30 -16.78 15.32
CA VAL A 53 -1.70 -15.68 14.56
C VAL A 53 -2.07 -14.34 15.20
N ARG A 54 -3.33 -14.13 15.58
CA ARG A 54 -3.77 -12.93 16.30
C ARG A 54 -3.01 -12.73 17.61
N GLU A 55 -2.83 -13.80 18.40
CA GLU A 55 -2.07 -13.75 19.66
C GLU A 55 -0.59 -13.40 19.42
N ALA A 56 0.04 -13.97 18.39
CA ALA A 56 1.42 -13.65 18.04
C ALA A 56 1.62 -12.20 17.58
N LEU A 57 0.57 -11.56 17.02
CA LEU A 57 0.59 -10.17 16.58
C LEU A 57 0.40 -9.16 17.72
N LYS A 58 -0.25 -9.53 18.84
CA LYS A 58 -0.35 -8.67 20.04
C LYS A 58 1.00 -8.25 20.61
N ALA A 59 2.05 -9.04 20.38
CA ALA A 59 3.43 -8.67 20.73
C ALA A 59 3.98 -7.49 19.91
N VAL A 60 3.27 -7.09 18.84
CA VAL A 60 3.59 -5.94 17.97
C VAL A 60 2.62 -4.78 18.21
N GLY A 61 1.32 -5.06 18.31
CA GLY A 61 0.26 -4.08 18.53
C GLY A 61 -1.13 -4.70 18.43
N GLU A 62 -2.18 -3.92 18.66
CA GLU A 62 -3.57 -4.40 18.54
C GLU A 62 -3.96 -4.70 17.09
N VAL A 63 -4.71 -5.78 16.86
CA VAL A 63 -5.17 -6.17 15.53
C VAL A 63 -6.44 -5.40 15.18
N LEU A 64 -6.31 -4.39 14.32
CA LEU A 64 -7.37 -3.46 13.92
C LEU A 64 -8.32 -4.06 12.87
N GLU A 65 -7.77 -4.77 11.88
CA GLU A 65 -8.53 -5.35 10.76
C GLU A 65 -7.86 -6.63 10.25
N VAL A 66 -8.66 -7.55 9.71
CA VAL A 66 -8.18 -8.81 9.12
C VAL A 66 -8.91 -9.08 7.82
N ILE A 67 -8.14 -9.32 6.75
CA ILE A 67 -8.60 -9.31 5.37
C ILE A 67 -8.13 -10.61 4.69
N ASP A 68 -9.06 -11.37 4.11
CA ASP A 68 -8.69 -12.49 3.24
C ASP A 68 -8.20 -11.93 1.89
N ILE A 69 -6.94 -12.22 1.56
CA ILE A 69 -6.28 -11.82 0.30
C ILE A 69 -5.81 -13.05 -0.49
N THR A 70 -6.44 -14.21 -0.26
CA THR A 70 -6.18 -15.46 -1.00
C THR A 70 -6.42 -15.30 -2.50
N SER A 71 -7.38 -14.44 -2.88
CA SER A 71 -7.54 -13.92 -4.23
C SER A 71 -7.40 -12.40 -4.21
N GLU A 72 -6.26 -11.91 -4.69
CA GLU A 72 -5.97 -10.46 -4.75
C GLU A 72 -6.96 -9.74 -5.70
N GLU A 73 -7.51 -10.45 -6.70
CA GLU A 73 -8.51 -9.91 -7.63
C GLU A 73 -9.87 -9.62 -6.99
N SER A 74 -10.19 -10.23 -5.83
CA SER A 74 -11.44 -9.95 -5.10
C SER A 74 -11.31 -8.83 -4.05
N VAL A 75 -10.12 -8.26 -3.87
CA VAL A 75 -9.88 -7.16 -2.92
C VAL A 75 -10.36 -5.82 -3.47
N GLY A 76 -10.22 -5.60 -4.78
CA GLY A 76 -10.59 -4.36 -5.45
C GLY A 76 -11.88 -4.44 -6.27
N ARG A 77 -12.54 -3.30 -6.43
CA ARG A 77 -13.82 -3.13 -7.16
C ARG A 77 -13.67 -2.22 -8.39
N GLY A 78 -12.54 -1.53 -8.51
CA GLY A 78 -12.29 -0.52 -9.55
C GLY A 78 -12.70 0.90 -9.14
N ASP A 79 -12.86 1.18 -7.84
CA ASP A 79 -13.36 2.47 -7.36
C ASP A 79 -12.22 3.46 -7.08
N ILE A 80 -12.21 4.58 -7.80
CA ILE A 80 -11.16 5.62 -7.72
C ILE A 80 -11.28 6.45 -6.43
N ARG A 81 -12.48 6.58 -5.85
CA ARG A 81 -12.68 7.21 -4.54
C ARG A 81 -12.16 6.30 -3.44
N ALA A 82 -12.46 5.00 -3.49
CA ALA A 82 -11.90 4.02 -2.57
C ALA A 82 -10.37 3.92 -2.66
N PHE A 83 -9.78 4.06 -3.87
CA PHE A 83 -8.33 4.22 -4.05
C PHE A 83 -7.81 5.42 -3.25
N ALA A 84 -8.43 6.60 -3.41
CA ALA A 84 -7.99 7.81 -2.72
C ALA A 84 -8.11 7.67 -1.19
N GLU A 85 -9.18 7.07 -0.68
CA GLU A 85 -9.38 6.81 0.75
C GLU A 85 -8.34 5.84 1.32
N LYS A 86 -8.06 4.73 0.63
CA LYS A 86 -7.03 3.74 1.01
C LYS A 86 -5.62 4.33 0.93
N PHE A 87 -5.30 5.09 -0.11
CA PHE A 87 -4.03 5.80 -0.23
C PHE A 87 -3.86 6.82 0.91
N ASN A 88 -4.91 7.57 1.22
CA ASN A 88 -4.92 8.57 2.30
C ASN A 88 -4.82 7.95 3.70
N SER A 89 -5.14 6.68 3.86
CA SER A 89 -4.92 5.91 5.09
C SER A 89 -3.63 5.07 5.08
N GLU A 90 -2.72 5.34 4.13
CA GLU A 90 -1.45 4.61 3.93
C GLU A 90 -1.61 3.11 3.64
N ARG A 91 -2.81 2.65 3.29
CA ARG A 91 -3.12 1.27 2.88
C ARG A 91 -2.75 1.08 1.40
N PHE A 92 -1.51 1.38 1.05
CA PHE A 92 -1.07 1.52 -0.35
C PHE A 92 -1.17 0.22 -1.15
N TRP A 93 -1.01 -0.94 -0.51
CA TRP A 93 -1.21 -2.23 -1.18
C TRP A 93 -2.67 -2.46 -1.58
N GLU A 94 -3.61 -2.06 -0.74
CA GLU A 94 -5.03 -2.15 -1.07
C GLU A 94 -5.46 -1.05 -2.04
N ALA A 95 -4.90 0.16 -1.93
CA ALA A 95 -5.13 1.21 -2.93
C ALA A 95 -4.69 0.73 -4.32
N HIS A 96 -3.50 0.14 -4.42
CA HIS A 96 -3.03 -0.54 -5.62
C HIS A 96 -4.04 -1.59 -6.12
N ALA A 97 -4.44 -2.54 -5.27
CA ALA A 97 -5.36 -3.61 -5.63
C ALA A 97 -6.76 -3.11 -6.04
N GLU A 98 -7.24 -2.02 -5.43
CA GLU A 98 -8.57 -1.44 -5.65
C GLU A 98 -8.83 -1.15 -7.13
N ILE A 99 -7.87 -0.51 -7.80
CA ILE A 99 -7.98 -0.11 -9.21
C ILE A 99 -7.22 -1.04 -10.18
N GLU A 100 -6.48 -2.04 -9.70
CA GLU A 100 -5.72 -2.94 -10.57
C GLU A 100 -6.64 -3.74 -11.52
N ALA A 101 -7.78 -4.23 -11.02
CA ALA A 101 -8.75 -4.95 -11.85
C ALA A 101 -9.34 -4.07 -12.97
N LEU A 102 -9.55 -2.78 -12.71
CA LEU A 102 -9.99 -1.81 -13.71
C LEU A 102 -8.89 -1.55 -14.75
N TRP A 103 -7.66 -1.35 -14.30
CA TRP A 103 -6.50 -1.20 -15.19
C TRP A 103 -6.27 -2.44 -16.07
N ARG A 104 -6.37 -3.66 -15.52
CA ARG A 104 -6.17 -4.90 -16.32
C ARG A 104 -7.15 -5.02 -17.48
N ARG A 105 -8.38 -4.50 -17.33
CA ARG A 105 -9.44 -4.49 -18.35
C ARG A 105 -9.23 -3.41 -19.42
N GLY A 106 -8.93 -2.17 -19.01
CA GLY A 106 -8.83 -1.02 -19.94
C GLY A 106 -7.41 -0.67 -20.42
N ARG A 107 -6.38 -1.12 -19.70
CA ARG A 107 -4.95 -0.75 -19.87
C ARG A 107 -4.69 0.76 -19.89
N ASP A 108 -5.50 1.51 -19.16
CA ASP A 108 -5.39 2.96 -19.03
C ASP A 108 -4.04 3.37 -18.39
N PRO A 109 -3.19 4.17 -19.06
CA PRO A 109 -1.89 4.59 -18.52
C PRO A 109 -2.00 5.47 -17.27
N VAL A 110 -3.12 6.17 -17.06
CA VAL A 110 -3.37 6.98 -15.86
C VAL A 110 -3.61 6.08 -14.66
N LEU A 111 -4.45 5.05 -14.80
CA LEU A 111 -4.65 4.04 -13.75
C LEU A 111 -3.33 3.32 -13.44
N GLN A 112 -2.54 2.99 -14.47
CA GLN A 112 -1.21 2.42 -14.29
C GLN A 112 -0.28 3.33 -13.48
N ALA A 113 -0.35 4.65 -13.69
CA ALA A 113 0.45 5.60 -12.95
C ALA A 113 0.04 5.70 -11.47
N LEU A 114 -1.27 5.71 -11.19
CA LEU A 114 -1.80 5.68 -9.82
C LEU A 114 -1.40 4.38 -9.09
N ILE A 115 -1.48 3.24 -9.79
CA ILE A 115 -0.98 1.92 -9.36
C ILE A 115 0.51 1.97 -9.02
N LEU A 116 1.35 2.52 -9.92
CA LEU A 116 2.79 2.62 -9.72
C LEU A 116 3.16 3.58 -8.58
N ALA A 117 2.42 4.68 -8.41
CA ALA A 117 2.61 5.59 -7.28
C ALA A 117 2.28 4.91 -5.94
N ALA A 118 1.15 4.20 -5.84
CA ALA A 118 0.84 3.38 -4.66
C ALA A 118 1.92 2.30 -4.42
N ALA A 119 2.34 1.59 -5.46
CA ALA A 119 3.42 0.62 -5.39
C ALA A 119 4.77 1.22 -4.98
N ALA A 120 5.04 2.48 -5.32
CA ALA A 120 6.21 3.21 -4.83
C ALA A 120 6.14 3.39 -3.31
N PHE A 121 5.01 3.85 -2.75
CA PHE A 121 4.86 4.02 -1.31
C PHE A 121 4.91 2.70 -0.53
N ILE A 122 4.45 1.58 -1.13
CA ILE A 122 4.73 0.24 -0.60
C ILE A 122 6.24 0.03 -0.43
N LYS A 123 7.09 0.49 -1.37
CA LYS A 123 8.56 0.36 -1.23
C LYS A 123 9.13 1.23 -0.12
N LEU A 124 8.54 2.37 0.23
CA LEU A 124 8.93 3.10 1.45
C LEU A 124 8.57 2.31 2.70
N GLN A 125 7.34 1.79 2.80
CA GLN A 125 6.93 0.94 3.92
C GLN A 125 7.72 -0.39 4.01
N GLU A 126 8.28 -0.85 2.88
CA GLU A 126 9.17 -2.02 2.80
C GLU A 126 10.65 -1.71 3.14
N GLY A 127 11.01 -0.46 3.42
CA GLY A 127 12.38 -0.03 3.73
C GLY A 127 13.29 0.04 2.49
N ALA A 128 12.74 0.21 1.28
CA ALA A 128 13.45 0.21 0.01
C ALA A 128 13.32 1.58 -0.73
N PRO A 129 13.94 2.66 -0.21
CA PRO A 129 13.76 4.03 -0.71
C PRO A 129 14.21 4.22 -2.17
N ASP A 130 15.23 3.48 -2.63
CA ASP A 130 15.69 3.59 -4.03
C ASP A 130 14.65 3.03 -5.01
N LYS A 131 13.96 1.94 -4.63
CA LYS A 131 12.87 1.36 -5.42
C LYS A 131 11.63 2.25 -5.41
N PHE A 132 11.40 2.99 -4.33
CA PHE A 132 10.38 4.05 -4.31
C PHE A 132 10.68 5.12 -5.37
N VAL A 133 11.91 5.63 -5.45
CA VAL A 133 12.27 6.66 -6.45
C VAL A 133 12.01 6.17 -7.86
N LEU A 134 12.47 4.95 -8.21
CA LEU A 134 12.30 4.39 -9.55
C LEU A 134 10.82 4.26 -9.94
N LEU A 135 9.96 3.75 -9.04
CA LEU A 135 8.53 3.59 -9.31
C LEU A 135 7.78 4.94 -9.35
N ALA A 136 8.16 5.89 -8.49
CA ALA A 136 7.57 7.23 -8.48
C ALA A 136 7.93 8.02 -9.76
N GLN A 137 9.17 7.90 -10.26
CA GLN A 137 9.59 8.52 -11.52
C GLN A 137 8.84 7.92 -12.72
N GLU A 138 8.65 6.61 -12.78
CA GLU A 138 7.87 5.97 -13.84
C GLU A 138 6.38 6.36 -13.79
N ALA A 139 5.79 6.49 -12.59
CA ALA A 139 4.45 7.02 -12.42
C ALA A 139 4.33 8.47 -12.94
N LEU A 140 5.28 9.35 -12.60
CA LEU A 140 5.32 10.73 -13.12
C LEU A 140 5.42 10.76 -14.65
N ARG A 141 6.28 9.92 -15.24
CA ARG A 141 6.45 9.81 -16.70
C ARG A 141 5.16 9.43 -17.43
N LEU A 142 4.35 8.55 -16.85
CA LEU A 142 3.02 8.22 -17.37
C LEU A 142 2.02 9.38 -17.20
N LEU A 143 2.14 10.16 -16.11
CA LEU A 143 1.29 11.30 -15.84
C LEU A 143 1.60 12.55 -16.68
N GLU A 144 2.76 12.65 -17.32
CA GLU A 144 3.12 13.79 -18.21
C GLU A 144 2.04 14.09 -19.26
N ARG A 145 1.41 13.03 -19.81
CA ARG A 145 0.37 13.12 -20.84
C ARG A 145 -1.04 12.84 -20.33
N ALA A 146 -1.19 12.65 -19.02
CA ALA A 146 -2.49 12.42 -18.39
C ALA A 146 -3.30 13.73 -18.34
N PRO A 147 -4.64 13.66 -18.44
CA PRO A 147 -5.51 14.81 -18.21
C PRO A 147 -5.32 15.40 -16.80
N ASP A 148 -5.92 16.58 -16.57
CA ASP A 148 -5.87 17.26 -15.26
C ASP A 148 -6.62 16.48 -14.16
N ARG A 149 -7.49 15.55 -14.52
CA ARG A 149 -8.39 14.83 -13.60
C ARG A 149 -8.72 13.43 -14.12
N ILE A 150 -8.90 12.48 -13.20
CA ILE A 150 -9.58 11.20 -13.45
C ILE A 150 -10.61 10.95 -12.35
N ASP A 151 -11.88 10.77 -12.74
CA ASP A 151 -13.01 10.75 -11.80
C ASP A 151 -12.95 11.98 -10.85
N CYS A 152 -12.81 11.76 -9.53
CA CYS A 152 -12.68 12.83 -8.55
C CYS A 152 -11.24 13.35 -8.34
N VAL A 153 -10.21 12.63 -8.81
CA VAL A 153 -8.80 12.89 -8.45
C VAL A 153 -8.21 14.01 -9.29
N ASP A 154 -7.73 15.10 -8.67
CA ASP A 154 -6.92 16.11 -9.36
C ASP A 154 -5.50 15.57 -9.58
N LEU A 155 -5.18 15.32 -10.85
CA LEU A 155 -3.91 14.71 -11.26
C LEU A 155 -2.76 15.73 -11.33
N ARG A 156 -3.04 17.03 -11.37
CA ARG A 156 -1.98 18.06 -11.29
C ARG A 156 -1.44 18.14 -9.87
N GLU A 157 -2.32 18.17 -8.88
CA GLU A 157 -1.90 18.15 -7.49
C GLU A 157 -1.30 16.79 -7.09
N PHE A 158 -1.81 15.68 -7.66
CA PHE A 158 -1.17 14.37 -7.49
C PHE A 158 0.27 14.35 -8.04
N LYS A 159 0.50 14.87 -9.25
CA LYS A 159 1.84 15.01 -9.86
C LYS A 159 2.76 15.85 -8.95
N ALA A 160 2.34 17.07 -8.61
CA ALA A 160 3.13 17.99 -7.78
C ALA A 160 3.40 17.44 -6.37
N SER A 161 2.46 16.71 -5.78
CA SER A 161 2.66 16.03 -4.50
C SER A 161 3.64 14.86 -4.60
N LEU A 162 3.55 14.03 -5.65
CA LEU A 162 4.45 12.91 -5.87
C LEU A 162 5.90 13.37 -6.12
N GLU A 163 6.09 14.47 -6.85
CA GLU A 163 7.39 15.14 -7.02
C GLU A 163 8.00 15.60 -5.68
N ARG A 164 7.17 16.14 -4.77
CA ARG A 164 7.57 16.52 -3.39
C ARG A 164 7.74 15.33 -2.44
N SER A 165 7.23 14.15 -2.79
CA SER A 165 7.44 12.90 -2.07
C SER A 165 8.71 12.16 -2.52
N ILE A 166 9.11 12.31 -3.78
CA ILE A 166 10.53 12.36 -4.13
C ILE A 166 11.15 13.58 -3.40
N ALA A 167 12.46 13.64 -3.20
CA ALA A 167 13.08 14.49 -2.16
C ALA A 167 12.68 14.09 -0.72
N SER A 168 11.45 14.36 -0.24
CA SER A 168 11.08 14.24 1.18
C SER A 168 10.91 12.82 1.74
N ARG A 169 10.59 11.83 0.90
CA ARG A 169 10.27 10.44 1.27
C ARG A 169 9.09 10.31 2.25
N ARG A 170 8.13 11.23 2.14
CA ARG A 170 6.88 11.22 2.93
C ARG A 170 5.67 10.98 2.04
N PRO A 171 4.63 10.27 2.49
CA PRO A 171 3.36 10.19 1.78
C PRO A 171 2.62 11.52 1.78
N PHE A 172 1.68 11.66 0.85
CA PHE A 172 0.80 12.81 0.69
C PHE A 172 -0.66 12.37 0.73
N LYS A 173 -1.60 13.33 0.67
CA LYS A 173 -3.03 13.02 0.54
C LYS A 173 -3.51 13.30 -0.89
N VAL A 174 -4.17 12.33 -1.49
CA VAL A 174 -4.89 12.46 -2.76
C VAL A 174 -6.13 13.33 -2.52
N ILE A 175 -6.28 14.38 -3.32
CA ILE A 175 -7.48 15.22 -3.34
C ILE A 175 -8.51 14.56 -4.27
N CYS A 176 -9.68 14.26 -3.73
CA CYS A 176 -10.82 13.67 -4.44
C CYS A 176 -12.03 14.61 -4.26
N SER A 177 -12.37 15.37 -5.31
CA SER A 177 -13.40 16.43 -5.30
C SER A 177 -14.36 16.30 -6.48
#